data_AF-A0A2G9Z6H0-F1
#
_entry.id   AF-A0A2G9Z6H0-F1
#
_cell.length_a   1.000
_cell.length_b   1.000
_cell.length_c   1.000
_cell.angle_alpha   90.00
_cell.angle_beta   90.00
_cell.angle_gamma   90.00
#
_symmetry.space_group_name_H-M   'P 1'
#
loop_
_entity.id
_entity.type
_entity.pdbx_description
1 polymer ?
#
loop_
_entity_poly.entity_id
_entity_poly.type
_entity_poly.pdbx_seq_one_letter_code
_entity_poly.pdbx_strand_id
1 'polypeptide(L)' 'MGRMVGLNPIIVIMAIIIGFKLGGVIGGMLGVPVAAAIAVYLADVIKEKKGEKINQPETENME' A
#
# COMPACT_ATOMS: atom_id res chain seq x y z
N MET A 1 2.19 17.21 1.10
CA MET A 1 1.94 16.20 2.17
C MET A 1 2.05 14.83 1.55
N GLY A 2 3.13 14.09 1.86
CA GLY A 2 3.37 12.76 1.31
C GLY A 2 2.39 11.74 1.90
N ARG A 3 1.59 11.09 1.05
CA ARG A 3 0.81 9.94 1.48
C ARG A 3 1.80 8.79 1.69
N MET A 4 1.91 8.33 2.93
CA MET A 4 2.76 7.20 3.25
C MET A 4 2.10 5.93 2.69
N VAL A 5 2.79 5.27 1.76
CA VAL A 5 2.24 4.14 0.99
C VAL A 5 2.11 2.83 1.80
N GLY A 6 2.62 2.80 3.04
CA GLY A 6 2.42 1.66 3.95
C GLY A 6 3.00 0.33 3.46
N LEU A 7 3.94 0.33 2.51
CA LEU A 7 4.54 -0.90 2.02
C LEU A 7 5.39 -1.57 3.10
N ASN A 8 5.22 -2.87 3.27
CA ASN A 8 6.16 -3.70 3.98
C ASN A 8 7.50 -3.74 3.21
N PRO A 9 8.64 -3.39 3.83
CA PRO A 9 9.97 -3.44 3.19
C PRO A 9 10.27 -4.76 2.47
N ILE A 10 9.77 -5.88 3.00
CA ILE A 10 9.92 -7.20 2.39
C ILE A 10 9.27 -7.26 1.00
N ILE A 11 8.10 -6.65 0.82
CA ILE A 11 7.39 -6.60 -0.48
C ILE A 11 8.21 -5.82 -1.51
N VAL A 12 8.83 -4.71 -1.09
CA VAL A 12 9.67 -3.88 -1.96
C VAL A 12 10.90 -4.67 -2.44
N ILE A 13 11.57 -5.37 -1.53
CA ILE A 13 12.73 -6.22 -1.86
C ILE A 13 12.31 -7.33 -2.83
N MET A 14 11.17 -7.98 -2.57
CA MET A 14 10.62 -9.01 -3.47
C MET A 14 10.37 -8.46 -4.88
N ALA A 15 9.76 -7.27 -4.99
CA ALA A 15 9.51 -6.63 -6.28
C ALA A 15 10.82 -6.32 -7.04
N ILE A 16 11.86 -5.88 -6.34
CA ILE A 16 13.20 -5.65 -6.95
C ILE A 16 13.78 -6.96 -7.47
N ILE A 17 13.78 -8.03 -6.67
CA ILE A 17 14.34 -9.33 -7.05
C ILE A 17 13.59 -9.92 -8.25
N ILE A 18 12.26 -9.84 -8.25
CA ILE A 18 11.43 -10.29 -9.36
C ILE A 18 11.72 -9.46 -10.61
N GLY A 19 11.82 -8.14 -10.47
CA GLY A 19 12.22 -7.23 -11.55
C GLY A 19 13.58 -7.58 -12.14
N PHE A 20 14.57 -7.88 -11.30
CA PHE A 20 15.89 -8.35 -11.73
C PHE A 20 15.81 -9.64 -12.54
N LYS A 21 14.97 -10.60 -12.14
CA LYS A 21 14.82 -11.87 -12.88
C LYS A 21 14.09 -11.70 -14.21
N LEU A 22 13.15 -10.76 -14.31
CA LEU A 22 12.35 -10.55 -15.52
C LEU A 22 13.02 -9.63 -16.55
N GLY A 23 13.71 -8.59 -16.10
CA GLY A 23 14.26 -7.53 -16.96
C GLY A 23 15.70 -7.12 -16.63
N GLY A 24 16.43 -7.94 -15.86
CA GLY A 24 17.79 -7.63 -15.43
C GLY A 24 17.85 -6.34 -14.60
N VAL A 25 18.94 -5.59 -14.76
CA VAL A 25 19.18 -4.34 -14.00
C VAL A 25 18.04 -3.33 -14.17
N ILE A 26 17.48 -3.22 -15.39
CA ILE A 26 16.38 -2.29 -15.67
C ILE A 26 15.12 -2.69 -14.91
N GLY A 27 14.78 -3.98 -14.90
CA GLY A 27 13.63 -4.47 -14.14
C GLY A 27 13.80 -4.29 -12.63
N GLY A 28 15.02 -4.47 -12.11
CA GLY A 28 15.35 -4.20 -10.70
C GLY A 28 15.20 -2.73 -10.32
N MET A 29 15.70 -1.81 -11.15
CA MET A 29 15.62 -0.36 -10.93
C MET A 29 14.16 0.13 -10.90
N LEU A 30 13.30 -0.47 -11.75
CA LEU A 30 11.87 -0.17 -11.78
C LEU A 30 11.09 -0.84 -10.64
N GLY A 31 11.66 -1.81 -9.93
CA GLY A 31 10.95 -2.57 -8.89
C GLY A 31 10.35 -1.68 -7.79
N VAL A 32 11.09 -0.66 -7.33
CA VAL A 32 10.61 0.27 -6.29
C VAL A 32 9.44 1.14 -6.78
N PRO A 33 9.56 1.92 -7.88
CA PRO A 33 8.45 2.75 -8.34
C PRO A 33 7.22 1.92 -8.76
N VAL A 34 7.42 0.72 -9.33
CA VAL A 34 6.32 -0.17 -9.71
C VAL A 34 5.58 -0.68 -8.47
N ALA A 35 6.29 -1.13 -7.43
CA ALA A 35 5.66 -1.58 -6.18
C ALA A 35 4.86 -0.45 -5.52
N ALA A 36 5.40 0.78 -5.53
CA ALA A 36 4.69 1.95 -5.00
C ALA A 36 3.42 2.27 -5.80
N ALA A 37 3.47 2.25 -7.13
CA ALA A 37 2.32 2.50 -7.99
C ALA A 37 1.20 1.48 -7.76
N ILE A 38 1.56 0.19 -7.68
CA ILE A 38 0.61 -0.90 -7.42
C ILE A 38 -0.03 -0.73 -6.04
N ALA A 39 0.75 -0.40 -5.01
CA ALA A 39 0.22 -0.22 -3.66
C ALA A 39 -0.77 0.94 -3.57
N VAL A 40 -0.49 2.07 -4.23
CA VAL A 40 -1.42 3.21 -4.29
C VAL A 40 -2.70 2.79 -5.00
N TYR A 41 -2.58 2.14 -6.16
CA TYR A 41 -3.74 1.67 -6.91
C TYR A 41 -4.62 0.72 -6.10
N LEU A 42 -4.02 -0.26 -5.42
CA LEU A 42 -4.73 -1.20 -4.55
C LEU A 42 -5.38 -0.50 -3.35
N ALA A 43 -4.69 0.45 -2.73
CA ALA A 43 -5.22 1.21 -1.60
C ALA A 43 -6.47 2.02 -1.99
N ASP A 44 -6.47 2.59 -3.19
CA ASP A 44 -7.61 3.34 -3.72
C ASP A 44 -8.79 2.40 -4.00
N VAL A 45 -8.56 1.25 -4.66
CA VAL A 45 -9.62 0.25 -4.97
C VAL A 45 -10.20 -0.39 -3.70
N ILE A 46 -9.38 -0.66 -2.68
CA ILE A 46 -9.84 -1.27 -1.42
C ILE A 46 -10.62 -0.27 -0.56
N LYS A 47 -10.27 1.02 -0.60
CA LYS A 47 -10.99 2.07 0.14
C LYS A 47 -12.45 2.20 -0.28
N GLU A 48 -12.77 2.01 -1.56
CA GLU A 48 -14.16 2.04 -2.04
C GLU A 48 -15.01 0.90 -1.46
N LYS A 49 -14.40 -0.21 -1.05
CA LYS A 49 -15.12 -1.35 -0.43
C LYS A 49 -15.24 -1.24 1.08
N LYS A 50 -14.36 -0.49 1.73
CA LYS A 50 -14.44 -0.26 3.17
C LYS A 50 -15.35 0.93 3.44
N GLY A 51 -16.63 0.74 3.10
CA GLY A 51 -17.72 1.56 3.62
C GLY A 51 -17.51 1.77 5.10
N GLU A 52 -17.34 3.03 5.45
CA GLU A 52 -17.00 3.55 6.76
C GLU A 52 -17.96 2.98 7.82
N LYS A 53 -17.54 1.94 8.52
CA LYS A 53 -18.19 1.52 9.77
C LYS A 53 -17.67 2.43 10.89
N ILE A 54 -18.11 3.69 10.87
CA ILE A 54 -18.15 4.54 12.06
C ILE A 54 -19.27 4.05 12.97
N ASN A 55 -19.06 2.92 13.64
CA ASN A 55 -19.86 2.60 14.82
C ASN A 55 -19.29 3.40 15.99
N GLN A 56 -19.73 4.64 16.10
CA GLN A 56 -19.79 5.40 17.34
C GLN A 56 -21.18 5.16 17.94
N PRO A 57 -21.29 4.37 19.02
CA PRO A 57 -22.18 4.70 20.15
C PRO A 57 -21.43 4.40 21.46
N GLU A 58 -21.54 5.10 22.58
CA GLU A 58 -22.52 5.98 23.23
C GLU A 58 -21.66 6.90 24.14
N THR A 59 -21.82 8.23 24.09
CA THR A 59 -22.59 9.02 25.07
C THR A 59 -22.42 8.62 26.53
N GLU A 60 -22.22 9.64 27.36
CA GLU A 60 -22.53 9.64 28.78
C GLU A 60 -21.65 8.74 29.65
N ASN A 61 -20.44 9.23 29.89
CA ASN A 61 -19.98 9.44 31.26
C ASN A 61 -21.17 9.86 32.14
N MET A 62 -21.61 8.86 32.90
CA MET A 62 -22.43 8.95 34.08
C MET A 62 -21.76 9.90 35.10
N GLU A 63 -22.63 10.51 35.90
CA GLU A 63 -22.40 11.31 37.13
C GLU A 63 -22.27 12.83 36.96
#